data_AF-A0A964H779-F1
#
_entry.id   AF-A0A964H779-F1
#
_cell.length_a   1.000
_cell.length_b   1.000
_cell.length_c   1.000
_cell.angle_alpha   90.00
_cell.angle_beta   90.00
_cell.angle_gamma   90.00
#
_symmetry.space_group_name_H-M   'P 1'
#
loop_
_entity.id
_entity.type
_entity.pdbx_description
1 polymer ?
#
loop_
_entity_poly.entity_id
_entity_poly.type
_entity_poly.pdbx_seq_one_letter_code
_entity_poly.pdbx_strand_id
1 'polypeptide(L)'
;MKTEFKVGLFFLLGIASLLYLTFRVKDVQNWKEKGYPLEGIINDATGLSIGAKVKMQGVNIGTLKGMELNGTKVLLKMVIKQGIKVPVGSKVTLGQENFLGGKYVRIIPSEEHTYYKPGSVITQYLPTASMEDVLNNVNKAVSEVRVILQKINEQILDANTTRNLRLTVANVQEASVQLKELLGALNQKIPGVIDNANSLISTYKKTGKIINSRLPRILAKVDNLMASANRVMDTIDRNISSLAGEYKKVGENVNVILTENRKGIKGALNSAQNFFAEGGKSFKKLDKFLGSFTKSVLDVQIGGDYYGNDGFYRSYADLTYIPKPTKYYMLSVVDTRDYSSWDKVRQDDKDKFLISAQLGKRYGNWLVRGGIIENTGGVGLDYFALKDNLKLSGDLFDFNGDNDVRGDKAHLRLTGRYLFLKHLYLRGGIDNILNSDARNFFIGAGIKFQDNDLKSIAVGGASSFLK
;
A
#
# COMPACT_ATOMS: atom_id res chain seq x y z
N MET A 1 -16.46 -1.12 44.56
CA MET A 1 -15.90 -0.01 43.74
C MET A 1 -16.83 0.23 42.56
N LYS A 2 -17.34 1.46 42.39
CA LYS A 2 -18.21 1.83 41.28
C LYS A 2 -17.49 1.68 39.93
N THR A 3 -18.19 1.22 38.90
CA THR A 3 -17.63 0.86 37.58
C THR A 3 -16.94 2.06 36.92
N GLU A 4 -17.46 3.25 37.15
CA GLU A 4 -16.93 4.53 36.68
C GLU A 4 -15.51 4.82 37.20
N PHE A 5 -15.20 4.41 38.43
CA PHE A 5 -13.86 4.54 38.99
C PHE A 5 -12.87 3.56 38.36
N LYS A 6 -13.31 2.34 38.04
CA LYS A 6 -12.48 1.34 37.34
C LYS A 6 -12.17 1.77 35.91
N VAL A 7 -13.16 2.33 35.20
CA VAL A 7 -12.98 2.89 33.85
C VAL A 7 -12.06 4.11 33.90
N GLY A 8 -12.26 5.02 34.86
CA GLY A 8 -11.38 6.16 35.07
C GLY A 8 -9.92 5.76 35.32
N LEU A 9 -9.69 4.76 36.19
CA LEU A 9 -8.36 4.24 36.49
C LEU A 9 -7.71 3.56 35.27
N PHE A 10 -8.48 2.82 34.47
CA PHE A 10 -7.99 2.21 33.23
C PHE A 10 -7.57 3.26 32.19
N PHE A 11 -8.37 4.31 32.01
CA PHE A 11 -8.01 5.43 31.14
C PHE A 11 -6.76 6.17 31.62
N LEU A 12 -6.63 6.37 32.94
CA LEU A 12 -5.47 7.05 33.53
C LEU A 12 -4.20 6.23 33.34
N LEU A 13 -4.27 4.90 33.54
CA LEU A 13 -3.17 3.97 33.25
C LEU A 13 -2.84 3.92 31.75
N GLY A 14 -3.84 3.98 30.87
CA GLY A 14 -3.65 4.06 29.42
C GLY A 14 -2.93 5.33 28.97
N ILE A 15 -3.32 6.49 29.51
CA ILE A 15 -2.67 7.77 29.25
C ILE A 15 -1.25 7.77 29.83
N ALA A 16 -1.06 7.25 31.05
CA ALA A 16 0.25 7.11 31.66
C ALA A 16 1.18 6.19 30.85
N SER A 17 0.65 5.08 30.33
CA SER A 17 1.37 4.16 29.44
C SER A 17 1.75 4.81 28.11
N LEU A 18 0.83 5.57 27.49
CA LEU A 18 1.10 6.33 26.27
C LEU A 18 2.15 7.43 26.48
N LEU A 19 2.07 8.15 27.59
CA LEU A 19 3.08 9.13 27.98
C LEU A 19 4.42 8.43 28.20
N TYR A 20 4.44 7.33 28.95
CA TYR A 20 5.64 6.51 29.16
C TYR A 20 6.26 6.05 27.85
N LEU A 21 5.47 5.52 26.91
CA LEU A 21 5.93 5.13 25.58
C LEU A 21 6.42 6.33 24.75
N THR A 22 5.76 7.49 24.85
CA THR A 22 6.17 8.71 24.14
C THR A 22 7.52 9.23 24.63
N PHE A 23 7.74 9.22 25.94
CA PHE A 23 9.05 9.56 26.52
C PHE A 23 10.10 8.50 26.14
N ARG A 24 9.73 7.21 26.14
CA ARG A 24 10.63 6.14 25.67
C ARG A 24 11.04 6.33 24.20
N VAL A 25 10.12 6.71 23.32
CA VAL A 25 10.39 6.89 21.89
C VAL A 25 11.23 8.15 21.61
N LYS A 26 11.06 9.23 22.40
CA LYS A 26 11.91 10.43 22.30
C LYS A 26 13.34 10.19 22.81
N ASP A 27 13.50 9.38 23.86
CA ASP A 27 14.81 9.03 24.39
C ASP A 27 15.55 7.97 23.56
N VAL A 28 14.86 7.20 22.70
CA VAL A 28 15.51 6.22 21.80
C VAL A 28 16.38 6.91 20.73
N GLN A 29 16.10 8.16 20.36
CA GLN A 29 16.92 8.90 19.37
C GLN A 29 18.13 9.62 19.99
N ASN A 30 18.11 9.85 21.31
CA ASN A 30 19.17 10.49 22.09
C ASN A 30 19.83 9.56 23.11
N TRP A 31 19.58 8.25 23.04
CA TRP A 31 20.33 7.31 23.85
C TRP A 31 21.80 7.48 23.47
N LYS A 32 22.61 7.90 24.44
CA LYS A 32 24.07 7.92 24.36
C LYS A 32 24.51 6.63 23.68
N GLU A 33 24.78 6.66 22.37
CA GLU A 33 25.40 5.55 21.67
C GLU A 33 26.71 5.34 22.42
N LYS A 34 26.75 4.29 23.27
CA LYS A 34 27.93 3.96 24.04
C LYS A 34 29.03 3.68 23.02
N GLY A 35 30.00 4.57 22.98
CA GLY A 35 30.97 4.65 21.91
C GLY A 35 32.06 5.65 22.27
N TYR A 36 33.13 5.65 21.49
CA TYR A 36 34.22 6.59 21.67
C TYR A 36 34.28 7.58 20.49
N PRO A 37 34.64 8.84 20.75
CA PRO A 37 34.82 9.82 19.68
C PRO A 37 36.05 9.45 18.85
N LEU A 38 35.94 9.59 17.54
CA LEU A 38 37.04 9.46 16.61
C LEU A 38 36.88 10.53 15.54
N GLU A 39 37.97 11.22 15.22
CA GLU A 39 37.95 12.27 14.22
C GLU A 39 38.58 11.79 12.91
N GLY A 40 38.21 12.41 11.80
CA GLY A 40 38.75 12.08 10.48
C GLY A 40 38.85 13.31 9.61
N ILE A 41 39.92 13.44 8.83
CA ILE A 41 40.11 14.56 7.93
C ILE A 41 39.78 14.13 6.50
N ILE A 42 38.98 14.92 5.79
CA ILE A 42 38.69 14.73 4.36
C ILE A 42 38.85 16.05 3.60
N ASN A 43 39.01 15.99 2.28
CA ASN A 43 39.14 17.21 1.46
C ASN A 43 37.77 17.81 1.07
N ASP A 44 36.77 16.97 0.85
CA ASP A 44 35.44 17.41 0.39
C ASP A 44 34.34 16.59 1.10
N ALA A 45 33.38 17.29 1.70
CA ALA A 45 32.23 16.71 2.39
C ALA A 45 30.92 16.81 1.57
N THR A 46 30.97 17.22 0.30
CA THR A 46 29.81 17.40 -0.56
C THR A 46 28.94 16.14 -0.58
N GLY A 47 27.65 16.27 -0.26
CA GLY A 47 26.69 15.17 -0.23
C GLY A 47 26.74 14.28 1.03
N LEU A 48 27.55 14.63 2.02
CA LEU A 48 27.57 14.01 3.35
C LEU A 48 26.69 14.82 4.31
N SER A 49 25.90 14.15 5.15
CA SER A 49 24.99 14.78 6.12
C SER A 49 25.26 14.32 7.55
N ILE A 50 24.96 15.18 8.53
CA ILE A 50 25.03 14.81 9.95
C ILE A 50 24.06 13.64 10.20
N GLY A 51 24.51 12.64 10.96
CA GLY A 51 23.79 11.39 11.16
C GLY A 51 24.11 10.31 10.12
N ALA A 52 24.95 10.61 9.12
CA ALA A 52 25.43 9.61 8.18
C ALA A 52 26.16 8.47 8.91
N LYS A 53 26.00 7.24 8.38
CA LYS A 53 26.62 6.04 8.94
C LYS A 53 28.13 6.10 8.76
N VAL A 54 28.86 5.55 9.73
CA VAL A 54 30.29 5.25 9.63
C VAL A 54 30.43 3.75 9.47
N LYS A 55 31.03 3.31 8.37
CA LYS A 55 31.18 1.90 8.02
C LYS A 55 32.63 1.49 7.92
N MET A 56 32.93 0.27 8.34
CA MET A 56 34.21 -0.39 8.13
C MET A 56 33.94 -1.77 7.53
N GLN A 57 34.60 -2.08 6.40
CA GLN A 57 34.36 -3.31 5.65
C GLN A 57 32.86 -3.59 5.36
N GLY A 58 32.08 -2.54 5.06
CA GLY A 58 30.64 -2.64 4.76
C GLY A 58 29.73 -2.72 5.99
N VAL A 59 30.27 -2.92 7.20
CA VAL A 59 29.52 -3.02 8.45
C VAL A 59 29.35 -1.65 9.08
N ASN A 60 28.15 -1.34 9.59
CA ASN A 60 27.88 -0.09 10.31
C ASN A 60 28.48 -0.09 11.73
N ILE A 61 29.57 0.66 11.90
CA ILE A 61 30.35 0.73 13.14
C ILE A 61 30.16 2.03 13.91
N GLY A 62 29.42 3.02 13.39
CA GLY A 62 29.28 4.30 14.06
C GLY A 62 28.43 5.31 13.31
N THR A 63 28.44 6.55 13.79
CA THR A 63 27.61 7.63 13.28
C THR A 63 28.41 8.94 13.25
N LEU A 64 28.26 9.73 12.19
CA LEU A 64 28.79 11.07 12.08
C LEU A 64 27.96 12.04 12.94
N LYS A 65 28.57 12.68 13.94
CA LYS A 65 27.89 13.63 14.85
C LYS A 65 28.12 15.09 14.49
N GLY A 66 29.21 15.41 13.79
CA GLY A 66 29.50 16.78 13.37
C GLY A 66 30.52 16.84 12.25
N MET A 67 30.59 17.99 11.59
CA MET A 67 31.58 18.33 10.57
C MET A 67 31.92 19.80 10.70
N GLU A 68 33.20 20.12 10.66
CA GLU A 68 33.70 21.50 10.76
C GLU A 68 34.75 21.74 9.69
N LEU A 69 34.77 22.95 9.13
CA LEU A 69 35.83 23.37 8.24
C LEU A 69 37.10 23.63 9.08
N ASN A 70 38.20 22.98 8.71
CA ASN A 70 39.51 23.14 9.31
C ASN A 70 40.51 23.54 8.21
N GLY A 71 40.65 24.85 8.01
CA GLY A 71 41.42 25.40 6.90
C GLY A 71 40.81 25.05 5.53
N THR A 72 41.56 24.33 4.70
CA THR A 72 41.11 23.85 3.37
C THR A 72 40.53 22.44 3.40
N LYS A 73 40.41 21.83 4.58
CA LYS A 73 39.90 20.47 4.77
C LYS A 73 38.69 20.45 5.69
N VAL A 74 37.97 19.34 5.72
CA VAL A 74 36.84 19.11 6.61
C VAL A 74 37.23 18.12 7.69
N LEU A 75 37.03 18.52 8.95
CA LEU A 75 37.16 17.67 10.11
C LEU A 75 35.82 17.02 10.43
N LEU A 76 35.77 15.69 10.35
CA LEU A 76 34.62 14.87 10.69
C LEU A 76 34.69 14.46 12.17
N LYS A 77 33.62 14.71 12.93
CA LYS A 77 33.46 14.24 14.32
C LYS A 77 32.56 13.02 14.33
N MET A 78 33.15 11.84 14.50
CA MET A 78 32.45 10.55 14.47
C MET A 78 32.37 9.94 15.87
N VAL A 79 31.34 9.12 16.09
CA VAL A 79 31.24 8.26 17.27
C VAL A 79 31.22 6.81 16.82
N ILE A 80 32.20 6.04 17.29
CA ILE A 80 32.36 4.61 16.97
C ILE A 80 31.76 3.78 18.11
N LYS A 81 30.97 2.76 17.77
CA LYS A 81 30.30 1.86 18.72
C LYS A 81 31.31 1.17 19.64
N GLN A 82 30.96 1.04 20.92
CA GLN A 82 31.77 0.34 21.91
C GLN A 82 32.00 -1.13 21.50
N GLY A 83 33.24 -1.61 21.63
CA GLY A 83 33.65 -2.97 21.22
C GLY A 83 34.27 -3.05 19.83
N ILE A 84 34.09 -2.04 18.98
CA ILE A 84 34.80 -1.93 17.70
C ILE A 84 36.14 -1.23 17.91
N LYS A 85 37.23 -1.78 17.39
CA LYS A 85 38.55 -1.15 17.43
C LYS A 85 38.99 -0.80 16.01
N VAL A 86 39.40 0.45 15.81
CA VAL A 86 39.89 0.93 14.51
C VAL A 86 41.43 0.94 14.53
N PRO A 87 42.10 0.18 13.64
CA PRO A 87 43.56 0.13 13.55
C PRO A 87 44.23 1.48 13.28
N VAL A 88 45.37 1.76 13.89
CA VAL A 88 46.17 2.97 13.62
C VAL A 88 46.68 2.93 12.17
N GLY A 89 46.64 4.07 11.47
CA GLY A 89 46.96 4.11 10.03
C GLY A 89 45.80 3.73 9.12
N SER A 90 44.60 3.47 9.67
CA SER A 90 43.37 3.38 8.85
C SER A 90 43.17 4.64 8.01
N LYS A 91 42.51 4.49 6.86
CA LYS A 91 42.18 5.60 5.94
C LYS A 91 40.71 5.94 6.01
N VAL A 92 40.38 7.23 5.97
CA VAL A 92 38.99 7.70 5.82
C VAL A 92 38.72 7.98 4.35
N THR A 93 37.55 7.58 3.88
CA THR A 93 37.03 7.92 2.57
C THR A 93 35.51 8.09 2.62
N LEU A 94 34.92 8.57 1.53
CA LEU A 94 33.47 8.67 1.39
C LEU A 94 32.98 7.51 0.52
N GLY A 95 32.03 6.75 1.05
CA GLY A 95 31.28 5.75 0.29
C GLY A 95 29.89 6.27 -0.06
N GLN A 96 29.27 5.63 -1.04
CA GLN A 96 27.88 5.89 -1.41
C GLN A 96 27.10 4.58 -1.32
N GLU A 97 25.94 4.55 -0.64
CA GLU A 97 25.22 3.28 -0.40
C GLU A 97 24.78 2.67 -1.73
N ASN A 98 24.11 3.46 -2.57
CA ASN A 98 23.59 3.11 -3.90
C ASN A 98 23.74 4.34 -4.82
N PHE A 99 23.60 4.22 -6.14
CA PHE A 99 23.75 5.35 -7.08
C PHE A 99 22.93 6.62 -6.73
N LEU A 100 21.75 6.45 -6.12
CA LEU A 100 20.86 7.53 -5.66
C LEU A 100 20.85 7.71 -4.13
N GLY A 101 21.66 6.95 -3.39
CA GLY A 101 21.72 6.98 -1.93
C GLY A 101 22.63 8.10 -1.41
N GLY A 102 22.40 8.49 -0.16
CA GLY A 102 23.27 9.44 0.54
C GLY A 102 24.70 8.90 0.74
N LYS A 103 25.66 9.82 0.91
CA LYS A 103 27.04 9.43 1.23
C LYS A 103 27.17 8.97 2.68
N TYR A 104 28.14 8.12 2.93
CA TYR A 104 28.49 7.62 4.25
C TYR A 104 30.01 7.66 4.43
N VAL A 105 30.48 7.70 5.68
CA VAL A 105 31.92 7.67 5.96
C VAL A 105 32.40 6.23 5.95
N ARG A 106 33.40 5.92 5.13
CA ARG A 106 34.02 4.59 5.05
C ARG A 106 35.42 4.64 5.65
N ILE A 107 35.67 3.78 6.63
CA ILE A 107 36.98 3.55 7.23
C ILE A 107 37.57 2.29 6.60
N ILE A 108 38.76 2.42 6.02
CA ILE A 108 39.56 1.31 5.49
C ILE A 108 40.60 0.96 6.55
N PRO A 109 40.53 -0.21 7.18
CA PRO A 109 41.48 -0.60 8.21
C PRO A 109 42.88 -0.78 7.60
N SER A 110 43.91 -0.43 8.37
CA SER A 110 45.29 -0.86 8.09
C SER A 110 45.52 -2.28 8.61
N GLU A 111 46.68 -2.85 8.28
CA GLU A 111 47.12 -4.16 8.79
C GLU A 111 47.77 -4.07 10.19
N GLU A 112 47.81 -2.88 10.77
CA GLU A 112 48.39 -2.65 12.10
C GLU A 112 47.58 -3.33 13.22
N HIS A 113 48.26 -3.80 14.25
CA HIS A 113 47.65 -4.39 15.45
C HIS A 113 47.50 -3.40 16.61
N THR A 114 47.85 -2.13 16.39
CA THR A 114 47.61 -1.03 17.32
C THR A 114 46.31 -0.30 16.95
N TYR A 115 45.61 0.26 17.93
CA TYR A 115 44.28 0.86 17.73
C TYR A 115 44.24 2.32 18.19
N TYR A 116 43.45 3.14 17.49
CA TYR A 116 43.26 4.54 17.88
C TYR A 116 42.62 4.68 19.27
N LYS A 117 43.15 5.60 20.07
CA LYS A 117 42.56 5.97 21.37
C LYS A 117 41.33 6.87 21.16
N PRO A 118 40.39 6.91 22.12
CA PRO A 118 39.31 7.89 22.12
C PRO A 118 39.81 9.32 21.88
N GLY A 119 39.20 10.03 20.93
CA GLY A 119 39.55 11.40 20.55
C GLY A 119 40.71 11.52 19.54
N SER A 120 41.26 10.40 19.05
CA SER A 120 42.31 10.46 18.04
C SER A 120 41.78 10.92 16.67
N VAL A 121 42.67 11.43 15.84
CA VAL A 121 42.37 11.90 14.48
C VAL A 121 42.95 10.93 13.45
N ILE A 122 42.12 10.45 12.53
CA ILE A 122 42.58 9.77 11.33
C ILE A 122 43.01 10.84 10.30
N THR A 123 44.31 10.91 10.04
CA THR A 123 44.90 11.89 9.11
C THR A 123 44.99 11.39 7.68
N GLN A 124 44.98 10.07 7.46
CA GLN A 124 45.05 9.49 6.12
C GLN A 124 43.68 9.54 5.45
N TYR A 125 43.60 10.32 4.37
CA TYR A 125 42.42 10.42 3.51
C TYR A 125 42.69 9.71 2.18
N LEU A 126 41.75 8.86 1.75
CA LEU A 126 41.75 8.29 0.40
C LEU A 126 40.63 8.98 -0.40
N PRO A 127 40.94 9.78 -1.42
CA PRO A 127 39.92 10.31 -2.31
C PRO A 127 39.18 9.17 -3.02
N THR A 128 37.85 9.25 -3.05
CA THR A 128 37.03 8.36 -3.89
C THR A 128 36.57 9.17 -5.08
N ALA A 129 36.72 8.61 -6.30
CA ALA A 129 36.23 9.24 -7.51
C ALA A 129 34.71 9.40 -7.41
N SER A 130 34.23 10.62 -7.58
CA SER A 130 32.79 10.88 -7.74
C SER A 130 32.35 10.45 -9.13
N MET A 131 31.04 10.25 -9.32
CA MET A 131 30.48 9.99 -10.65
C MET A 131 30.79 11.16 -11.61
N GLU A 132 30.85 12.38 -11.10
CA GLU A 132 31.23 13.55 -11.88
C GLU A 132 32.69 13.49 -12.33
N ASP A 133 33.60 13.05 -11.47
CA ASP A 133 35.01 12.83 -11.84
C ASP A 133 35.13 11.75 -12.92
N VAL A 134 34.38 10.65 -12.79
CA VAL A 134 34.34 9.58 -13.80
C VAL A 134 33.84 10.12 -15.14
N LEU A 135 32.73 10.87 -15.16
CA LEU A 135 32.19 11.46 -16.39
C LEU A 135 33.14 12.46 -17.03
N ASN A 136 33.80 13.30 -16.23
CA ASN A 136 34.81 14.24 -16.72
C ASN A 136 36.01 13.50 -17.31
N ASN A 137 36.47 12.41 -16.68
CA ASN A 137 37.54 11.57 -17.20
C ASN A 137 37.16 10.84 -18.49
N VAL A 138 35.92 10.34 -18.60
CA VAL A 138 35.40 9.76 -19.86
C VAL A 138 35.39 10.81 -20.96
N ASN A 139 34.86 12.00 -20.70
CA ASN A 139 34.85 13.10 -21.69
C ASN A 139 36.26 13.49 -22.14
N LYS A 140 37.22 13.54 -21.19
CA LYS A 140 38.62 13.81 -21.50
C LYS A 140 39.24 12.71 -22.37
N ALA A 141 39.03 11.44 -22.01
CA ALA A 141 39.53 10.30 -22.79
C ALA A 141 38.93 10.26 -24.21
N VAL A 142 37.63 10.53 -24.35
CA VAL A 142 36.94 10.62 -25.64
C VAL A 142 37.53 11.75 -26.50
N SER A 143 37.85 12.90 -25.91
CA SER A 143 38.52 14.00 -26.58
C SER A 143 39.93 13.62 -27.06
N GLU A 144 40.70 12.93 -26.23
CA GLU A 144 42.05 12.46 -26.59
C GLU A 144 42.00 11.44 -27.74
N VAL A 145 41.07 10.48 -27.70
CA VAL A 145 40.84 9.53 -28.80
C VAL A 145 40.45 10.25 -30.09
N ARG A 146 39.60 11.29 -30.02
CA ARG A 146 39.24 12.09 -31.20
C ARG A 146 40.45 12.75 -31.85
N VAL A 147 41.36 13.30 -31.05
CA VAL A 147 42.61 13.90 -31.56
C VAL A 147 43.50 12.86 -32.24
N ILE A 148 43.58 11.65 -31.70
CA ILE A 148 44.31 10.54 -32.31
C ILE A 148 43.67 10.14 -33.65
N LEU A 149 42.34 9.99 -33.70
CA LEU A 149 41.60 9.65 -34.93
C LEU A 149 41.64 10.74 -36.02
N GLN A 150 42.01 11.97 -35.67
CA GLN A 150 42.29 13.04 -36.65
C GLN A 150 43.69 12.93 -37.25
N LYS A 151 44.63 12.30 -36.54
CA LYS A 151 46.03 12.17 -36.96
C LYS A 151 46.34 10.86 -37.68
N ILE A 152 45.43 9.88 -37.66
CA ILE A 152 45.60 8.63 -38.40
C ILE A 152 45.34 8.89 -39.90
N ASN A 153 46.32 8.55 -40.74
CA ASN A 153 46.18 8.57 -42.20
C ASN A 153 45.45 7.31 -42.71
N GLU A 154 44.80 7.44 -43.86
CA GLU A 154 44.02 6.39 -44.54
C GLU A 154 44.84 5.14 -44.92
N GLN A 155 46.16 5.18 -44.80
CA GLN A 155 47.05 4.03 -45.03
C GLN A 155 47.12 3.05 -43.84
N ILE A 156 46.68 3.46 -42.65
CA ILE A 156 46.74 2.64 -41.41
C ILE A 156 45.38 2.04 -41.06
N LEU A 157 44.31 2.82 -41.23
CA LEU A 157 42.94 2.38 -41.01
C LEU A 157 42.12 2.69 -42.26
N ASP A 158 41.31 1.75 -42.72
CA ASP A 158 40.43 1.96 -43.85
C ASP A 158 39.37 3.04 -43.54
N ALA A 159 38.82 3.63 -44.60
CA ALA A 159 37.87 4.74 -44.50
C ALA A 159 36.58 4.37 -43.71
N ASN A 160 36.13 3.12 -43.80
CA ASN A 160 34.93 2.66 -43.09
C ASN A 160 35.20 2.51 -41.60
N THR A 161 36.34 1.91 -41.23
CA THR A 161 36.77 1.79 -39.84
C THR A 161 36.96 3.17 -39.19
N THR A 162 37.61 4.10 -39.88
CA THR A 162 37.80 5.48 -39.40
C THR A 162 36.47 6.20 -39.19
N ARG A 163 35.51 6.05 -40.13
CA ARG A 163 34.16 6.58 -40.00
C ARG A 163 33.41 5.99 -38.81
N ASN A 164 33.44 4.68 -38.64
CA ASN A 164 32.75 3.99 -37.56
C ASN A 164 33.32 4.35 -36.18
N LEU A 165 34.64 4.50 -36.07
CA LEU A 165 35.28 4.96 -34.83
C LEU A 165 34.89 6.41 -34.51
N ARG A 166 34.84 7.30 -35.52
CA ARG A 166 34.37 8.68 -35.32
C ARG A 166 32.92 8.75 -34.86
N LEU A 167 32.03 7.94 -35.45
CA LEU A 167 30.63 7.83 -35.02
C LEU A 167 30.51 7.27 -33.60
N THR A 168 31.33 6.28 -33.25
CA THR A 168 31.34 5.69 -31.91
C THR A 168 31.78 6.72 -30.86
N VAL A 169 32.87 7.45 -31.11
CA VAL A 169 33.36 8.53 -30.24
C VAL A 169 32.30 9.62 -30.08
N ALA A 170 31.63 10.01 -31.16
CA ALA A 170 30.54 10.99 -31.10
C ALA A 170 29.36 10.49 -30.25
N ASN A 171 28.93 9.25 -30.44
CA ASN A 171 27.84 8.65 -29.66
C ASN A 171 28.19 8.53 -28.17
N VAL A 172 29.43 8.16 -27.83
CA VAL A 172 29.89 8.08 -26.43
C VAL A 172 29.93 9.47 -25.79
N GLN A 173 30.36 10.49 -26.53
CA GLN A 173 30.34 11.88 -26.06
C GLN A 173 28.91 12.36 -25.79
N GLU A 174 28.01 12.15 -26.75
CA GLU A 174 26.60 12.53 -26.62
C GLU A 174 25.92 11.85 -25.43
N ALA A 175 26.12 10.53 -25.29
CA ALA A 175 25.61 9.78 -24.14
C ALA A 175 26.16 10.30 -22.80
N SER A 176 27.43 10.70 -22.76
CA SER A 176 28.06 11.24 -21.55
C SER A 176 27.49 12.61 -21.15
N VAL A 177 27.18 13.46 -22.13
CA VAL A 177 26.49 14.75 -21.90
C VAL A 177 25.08 14.53 -21.38
N GLN A 178 24.30 13.67 -22.04
CA GLN A 178 22.92 13.34 -21.62
C GLN A 178 22.88 12.77 -20.19
N LEU A 179 23.83 11.90 -19.84
CA LEU A 179 23.93 11.35 -18.50
C LEU A 179 24.26 12.41 -17.44
N LYS A 180 25.14 13.38 -17.76
CA LYS A 180 25.45 14.51 -16.88
C LYS A 180 24.22 15.39 -16.63
N GLU A 181 23.45 15.70 -17.67
CA GLU A 181 22.20 16.47 -17.56
C GLU A 181 21.17 15.76 -16.69
N LEU A 182 20.99 14.45 -16.90
CA LEU A 182 20.08 13.63 -16.10
C LEU A 182 20.47 13.62 -14.61
N LEU A 183 21.75 13.47 -14.31
CA LEU A 183 22.27 13.53 -12.94
C LEU A 183 22.04 14.90 -12.29
N GLY A 184 22.24 15.98 -13.04
CA GLY A 184 21.94 17.34 -12.58
C GLY A 184 20.45 17.52 -12.26
N ALA A 185 19.57 17.04 -13.14
CA ALA A 185 18.12 17.11 -12.94
C ALA A 185 17.66 16.30 -11.72
N LEU A 186 18.27 15.14 -11.46
CA LEU A 186 17.99 14.33 -10.26
C LEU A 186 18.43 15.07 -8.99
N ASN A 187 19.62 15.66 -8.97
CA ASN A 187 20.11 16.42 -7.82
C ASN A 187 19.23 17.64 -7.48
N GLN A 188 18.64 18.29 -8.49
CA GLN A 188 17.75 19.44 -8.27
C GLN A 188 16.33 19.03 -7.82
N LYS A 189 15.81 17.90 -8.30
CA LYS A 189 14.42 17.48 -8.02
C LYS A 189 14.29 16.69 -6.71
N ILE A 190 15.32 15.98 -6.27
CA ILE A 190 15.27 15.18 -5.03
C ILE A 190 14.94 16.00 -3.77
N PRO A 191 15.52 17.20 -3.54
CA PRO A 191 15.13 18.04 -2.40
C PRO A 191 13.64 18.38 -2.38
N GLY A 192 13.05 18.74 -3.53
CA GLY A 192 11.61 19.01 -3.62
C GLY A 192 10.73 17.79 -3.36
N VAL A 193 11.20 16.57 -3.71
CA VAL A 193 10.52 15.32 -3.33
C VAL A 193 10.56 15.10 -1.83
N ILE A 194 11.68 15.43 -1.17
CA ILE A 194 11.83 15.34 0.29
C ILE A 194 10.94 16.38 1.00
N ASP A 195 10.86 17.60 0.48
CA ASP A 195 9.99 18.66 1.03
C ASP A 195 8.51 18.29 0.91
N ASN A 196 8.11 17.73 -0.24
CA ASN A 196 6.76 17.19 -0.42
C ASN A 196 6.48 16.01 0.51
N ALA A 197 7.45 15.13 0.74
CA ALA A 197 7.32 14.05 1.70
C ALA A 197 7.17 14.58 3.14
N ASN A 198 7.93 15.62 3.52
CA ASN A 198 7.81 16.27 4.82
C ASN A 198 6.45 16.96 5.00
N SER A 199 5.90 17.58 3.95
CA SER A 199 4.57 18.19 3.98
C SER A 199 3.47 17.13 4.15
N LEU A 200 3.60 15.99 3.46
CA LEU A 200 2.76 14.80 3.63
C LEU A 200 2.78 14.27 5.06
N ILE A 201 3.98 14.12 5.64
CA ILE A 201 4.15 13.68 7.04
C ILE A 201 3.50 14.67 8.02
N SER A 202 3.63 15.97 7.77
CA SER A 202 3.00 17.00 8.61
C SER A 202 1.46 16.96 8.52
N THR A 203 0.92 16.72 7.31
CA THR A 203 -0.51 16.56 7.06
C THR A 203 -1.02 15.31 7.75
N TYR A 204 -0.29 14.19 7.67
CA TYR A 204 -0.62 12.94 8.34
C TYR A 204 -0.64 13.11 9.88
N LYS A 205 0.30 13.87 10.45
CA LYS A 205 0.33 14.19 11.87
C LYS A 205 -0.87 15.04 12.32
N LYS A 206 -1.33 15.98 11.48
CA LYS A 206 -2.55 16.76 11.74
C LYS A 206 -3.80 15.89 11.67
N THR A 207 -3.92 15.07 10.62
CA THR A 207 -5.04 14.12 10.46
C THR A 207 -5.09 13.11 11.60
N GLY A 208 -3.94 12.56 12.02
CA GLY A 208 -3.84 11.66 13.16
C GLY A 208 -4.33 12.29 14.47
N LYS A 209 -4.01 13.57 14.72
CA LYS A 209 -4.54 14.31 15.89
C LYS A 209 -6.06 14.49 15.82
N ILE A 210 -6.60 14.81 14.65
CA ILE A 210 -8.05 14.98 14.45
C ILE A 210 -8.77 13.65 14.68
N ILE A 211 -8.27 12.54 14.12
CA ILE A 211 -8.82 11.20 14.33
C ILE A 211 -8.79 10.83 15.82
N ASN A 212 -7.65 11.03 16.49
CA ASN A 212 -7.50 10.67 17.91
C ASN A 212 -8.43 11.48 18.83
N SER A 213 -8.75 12.72 18.46
CA SER A 213 -9.69 13.56 19.21
C SER A 213 -11.17 13.17 19.01
N ARG A 214 -11.50 12.53 17.88
CA ARG A 214 -12.87 12.13 17.53
C ARG A 214 -13.17 10.66 17.83
N LEU A 215 -12.14 9.83 17.90
CA LEU A 215 -12.24 8.40 18.14
C LEU A 215 -13.05 8.03 19.40
N PRO A 216 -12.90 8.70 20.57
CA PRO A 216 -13.69 8.38 21.75
C PRO A 216 -15.20 8.62 21.56
N ARG A 217 -15.58 9.64 20.79
CA ARG A 217 -17.00 9.93 20.48
C ARG A 217 -17.57 8.91 19.49
N ILE A 218 -16.76 8.44 18.55
CA ILE A 218 -17.12 7.38 17.60
C ILE A 218 -17.33 6.06 18.35
N LEU A 219 -16.40 5.68 19.22
CA LEU A 219 -16.51 4.47 20.04
C LEU A 219 -17.75 4.50 20.95
N ALA A 220 -18.03 5.64 21.60
CA ALA A 220 -19.26 5.80 22.39
C ALA A 220 -20.55 5.69 21.54
N LYS A 221 -20.54 6.14 20.27
CA LYS A 221 -21.67 5.95 19.36
C LYS A 221 -21.81 4.47 18.95
N VAL A 222 -20.69 3.76 18.74
CA VAL A 222 -20.66 2.32 18.42
C VAL A 222 -21.18 1.46 19.57
N ASP A 223 -20.79 1.75 20.82
CA ASP A 223 -21.28 1.02 22.00
C ASP A 223 -22.80 1.11 22.16
N ASN A 224 -23.35 2.31 21.90
CA ASN A 224 -24.79 2.53 21.93
C ASN A 224 -25.52 1.79 20.78
N LEU A 225 -24.86 1.65 19.63
CA LEU A 225 -25.36 0.90 18.47
C LEU A 225 -25.36 -0.61 18.75
N MET A 226 -24.30 -1.13 19.38
CA MET A 226 -24.20 -2.52 19.83
C MET A 226 -25.24 -2.86 20.90
N ALA A 227 -25.47 -1.96 21.86
CA ALA A 227 -26.52 -2.12 22.86
C ALA A 227 -27.92 -2.17 22.23
N SER A 228 -28.14 -1.45 21.14
CA SER A 228 -29.41 -1.46 20.39
C SER A 228 -29.55 -2.74 19.55
N ALA A 229 -28.46 -3.20 18.92
CA ALA A 229 -28.42 -4.45 18.17
C ALA A 229 -28.72 -5.68 19.05
N ASN A 230 -28.18 -5.74 20.26
CA ASN A 230 -28.46 -6.82 21.20
C ASN A 230 -29.96 -6.92 21.57
N ARG A 231 -30.66 -5.79 21.74
CA ARG A 231 -32.11 -5.79 22.01
C ARG A 231 -32.94 -6.32 20.83
N VAL A 232 -32.50 -6.04 19.60
CA VAL A 232 -33.11 -6.60 18.39
C VAL A 232 -32.87 -8.11 18.34
N MET A 233 -31.65 -8.56 18.65
CA MET A 233 -31.30 -9.98 18.72
C MET A 233 -32.19 -10.74 19.72
N ASP A 234 -32.41 -10.19 20.92
CA ASP A 234 -33.30 -10.76 21.94
C ASP A 234 -34.76 -10.84 21.48
N THR A 235 -35.17 -9.96 20.58
CA THR A 235 -36.53 -9.96 20.02
C THR A 235 -36.67 -11.00 18.90
N ILE A 236 -35.63 -11.16 18.08
CA ILE A 236 -35.55 -12.20 17.06
C ILE A 236 -35.54 -13.59 17.71
N ASP A 237 -34.78 -13.80 18.78
CA ASP A 237 -34.65 -15.09 19.47
C ASP A 237 -35.99 -15.57 20.07
N ARG A 238 -36.77 -14.63 20.63
CA ARG A 238 -38.14 -14.88 21.11
C ARG A 238 -39.09 -15.30 19.97
N ASN A 239 -38.98 -14.67 18.81
CA ASN A 239 -39.83 -14.97 17.65
C ASN A 239 -39.42 -16.28 16.95
N ILE A 240 -38.13 -16.57 16.85
CA ILE A 240 -37.62 -17.85 16.32
C ILE A 240 -38.04 -19.01 17.21
N SER A 241 -38.01 -18.84 18.53
CA SER A 241 -38.49 -19.84 19.49
C SER A 241 -40.00 -20.13 19.33
N SER A 242 -40.80 -19.12 18.99
CA SER A 242 -42.22 -19.28 18.64
C SER A 242 -42.41 -20.05 17.33
N LEU A 243 -41.61 -19.74 16.31
CA LEU A 243 -41.63 -20.39 15.00
C LEU A 243 -41.20 -21.87 15.06
N ALA A 244 -40.22 -22.19 15.90
CA ALA A 244 -39.75 -23.56 16.15
C ALA A 244 -40.84 -24.46 16.76
N GLY A 245 -41.79 -23.88 17.51
CA GLY A 245 -42.96 -24.58 18.03
C GLY A 245 -43.95 -25.00 16.93
N GLU A 246 -44.05 -24.23 15.84
CA GLU A 246 -44.92 -24.53 14.69
C GLU A 246 -44.30 -25.55 13.73
N TYR A 247 -42.96 -25.52 13.55
CA TYR A 247 -42.24 -26.48 12.71
C TYR A 247 -42.20 -27.91 13.26
N LYS A 248 -42.36 -28.11 14.58
CA LYS A 248 -42.42 -29.44 15.19
C LYS A 248 -43.62 -30.28 14.71
N LYS A 249 -44.68 -29.65 14.18
CA LYS A 249 -45.86 -30.34 13.60
C LYS A 249 -45.66 -30.85 12.17
N VAL A 250 -44.62 -30.41 11.47
CA VAL A 250 -44.36 -30.81 10.07
C VAL A 250 -43.42 -32.03 9.98
N GLY A 251 -42.70 -32.34 11.07
CA GLY A 251 -41.70 -33.41 11.12
C GLY A 251 -42.24 -34.84 11.26
N GLU A 252 -43.53 -35.06 11.45
CA GLU A 252 -44.10 -36.41 11.64
C GLU A 252 -44.28 -37.21 10.33
N ASN A 253 -43.98 -36.63 9.15
CA ASN A 253 -44.32 -37.23 7.84
C ASN A 253 -43.16 -37.78 6.99
N VAL A 254 -41.97 -38.04 7.55
CA VAL A 254 -40.80 -38.47 6.74
C VAL A 254 -40.33 -39.88 7.12
N ASN A 255 -41.26 -40.81 7.35
CA ASN A 255 -40.96 -42.21 7.72
C ASN A 255 -40.83 -43.17 6.51
N VAL A 256 -40.56 -42.68 5.29
CA VAL A 256 -40.61 -43.51 4.05
C VAL A 256 -39.26 -43.67 3.32
N ILE A 257 -38.22 -42.90 3.66
CA ILE A 257 -36.96 -42.87 2.89
C ILE A 257 -35.83 -43.68 3.58
N LEU A 258 -36.16 -44.81 4.21
CA LEU A 258 -35.19 -45.71 4.82
C LEU A 258 -35.01 -47.05 4.08
N THR A 259 -35.55 -47.16 2.86
CA THR A 259 -35.51 -48.38 2.03
C THR A 259 -34.51 -48.33 0.86
N GLU A 260 -33.66 -47.32 0.74
CA GLU A 260 -32.72 -47.15 -0.41
C GLU A 260 -31.27 -47.62 -0.15
N ASN A 261 -30.96 -48.17 1.02
CA ASN A 261 -29.57 -48.51 1.42
C ASN A 261 -28.97 -49.78 0.81
N ARG A 262 -29.62 -50.44 -0.17
CA ARG A 262 -29.09 -51.66 -0.82
C ARG A 262 -28.43 -51.44 -2.20
N LYS A 263 -28.45 -50.23 -2.77
CA LYS A 263 -27.79 -49.88 -4.06
C LYS A 263 -26.28 -49.59 -3.95
N GLY A 264 -25.78 -49.30 -2.74
CA GLY A 264 -24.41 -48.77 -2.55
C GLY A 264 -23.27 -49.72 -2.91
N ILE A 265 -23.47 -51.03 -2.74
CA ILE A 265 -22.36 -52.00 -2.81
C ILE A 265 -21.98 -52.35 -4.26
N LYS A 266 -22.94 -52.38 -5.20
CA LYS A 266 -22.64 -52.54 -6.64
C LYS A 266 -22.01 -51.29 -7.29
N GLY A 267 -22.25 -50.10 -6.73
CA GLY A 267 -21.65 -48.84 -7.20
C GLY A 267 -20.14 -48.73 -6.91
N ALA A 268 -19.67 -49.38 -5.85
CA ALA A 268 -18.27 -49.33 -5.44
C ALA A 268 -17.31 -49.98 -6.46
N LEU A 269 -17.73 -51.09 -7.10
CA LEU A 269 -16.89 -51.79 -8.10
C LEU A 269 -16.75 -51.01 -9.43
N ASN A 270 -17.81 -50.34 -9.90
CA ASN A 270 -17.75 -49.46 -11.07
C ASN A 270 -16.93 -48.19 -10.81
N SER A 271 -16.85 -47.74 -9.56
CA SER A 271 -16.11 -46.54 -9.17
C SER A 271 -14.59 -46.72 -9.27
N ALA A 272 -14.08 -47.93 -9.02
CA ALA A 272 -12.65 -48.24 -9.14
C ALA A 272 -12.15 -48.24 -10.59
N GLN A 273 -12.98 -48.67 -11.55
CA GLN A 273 -12.63 -48.62 -12.98
C GLN A 273 -12.66 -47.18 -13.53
N ASN A 274 -13.63 -46.37 -13.09
CA ASN A 274 -13.69 -44.94 -13.42
C ASN A 274 -12.56 -44.13 -12.79
N PHE A 275 -12.04 -44.52 -11.62
CA PHE A 275 -10.95 -43.83 -10.92
C PHE A 275 -9.68 -43.66 -11.78
N PHE A 276 -9.26 -44.70 -12.50
CA PHE A 276 -8.05 -44.63 -13.36
C PHE A 276 -8.27 -43.81 -14.64
N ALA A 277 -9.48 -43.81 -15.19
CA ALA A 277 -9.87 -42.94 -16.31
C ALA A 277 -10.04 -41.46 -15.87
N GLU A 278 -10.44 -41.23 -14.62
CA GLU A 278 -10.50 -39.91 -14.01
C GLU A 278 -9.13 -39.38 -13.61
N GLY A 279 -8.13 -40.22 -13.29
CA GLY A 279 -6.77 -39.77 -12.96
C GLY A 279 -6.13 -38.85 -14.01
N GLY A 280 -6.22 -39.21 -15.30
CA GLY A 280 -5.75 -38.35 -16.40
C GLY A 280 -6.59 -37.07 -16.60
N LYS A 281 -7.89 -37.13 -16.30
CA LYS A 281 -8.76 -35.93 -16.24
C LYS A 281 -8.45 -35.07 -15.01
N SER A 282 -8.00 -35.66 -13.92
CA SER A 282 -7.64 -35.00 -12.67
C SER A 282 -6.36 -34.21 -12.83
N PHE A 283 -5.35 -34.70 -13.55
CA PHE A 283 -4.17 -33.89 -13.92
C PHE A 283 -4.52 -32.72 -14.85
N LYS A 284 -5.40 -32.90 -15.85
CA LYS A 284 -5.94 -31.78 -16.65
C LYS A 284 -6.79 -30.80 -15.85
N LYS A 285 -7.57 -31.29 -14.86
CA LYS A 285 -8.32 -30.46 -13.92
C LYS A 285 -7.37 -29.73 -12.97
N LEU A 286 -6.26 -30.35 -12.56
CA LEU A 286 -5.22 -29.76 -11.73
C LEU A 286 -4.50 -28.64 -12.49
N ASP A 287 -4.11 -28.85 -13.75
CA ASP A 287 -3.55 -27.81 -14.63
C ASP A 287 -4.54 -26.66 -14.87
N LYS A 288 -5.82 -26.99 -15.07
CA LYS A 288 -6.90 -25.99 -15.22
C LYS A 288 -7.19 -25.23 -13.91
N PHE A 289 -7.04 -25.90 -12.77
CA PHE A 289 -7.17 -25.34 -11.43
C PHE A 289 -5.98 -24.42 -11.12
N LEU A 290 -4.75 -24.91 -11.27
CA LEU A 290 -3.50 -24.15 -11.13
C LEU A 290 -3.46 -22.95 -12.09
N GLY A 291 -3.91 -23.12 -13.34
CA GLY A 291 -4.07 -22.04 -14.31
C GLY A 291 -5.22 -21.06 -14.03
N SER A 292 -6.17 -21.42 -13.17
CA SER A 292 -7.23 -20.52 -12.68
C SER A 292 -6.80 -19.72 -11.45
N PHE A 293 -5.93 -20.26 -10.60
CA PHE A 293 -5.32 -19.52 -9.49
C PHE A 293 -4.35 -18.44 -9.96
N THR A 294 -3.58 -18.67 -11.02
CA THR A 294 -2.68 -17.66 -11.60
C THR A 294 -3.41 -16.52 -12.32
N LYS A 295 -4.70 -16.67 -12.63
CA LYS A 295 -5.55 -15.67 -13.29
C LYS A 295 -6.61 -15.05 -12.39
N SER A 296 -6.70 -15.50 -11.15
CA SER A 296 -7.63 -14.92 -10.18
C SER A 296 -7.16 -13.51 -9.82
N VAL A 297 -8.11 -12.58 -9.73
CA VAL A 297 -7.83 -11.19 -9.37
C VAL A 297 -8.66 -10.84 -8.14
N LEU A 298 -8.00 -10.38 -7.10
CA LEU A 298 -8.63 -9.67 -6.01
C LEU A 298 -8.59 -8.17 -6.32
N ASP A 299 -9.75 -7.53 -6.36
CA ASP A 299 -9.92 -6.10 -6.58
C ASP A 299 -10.47 -5.45 -5.30
N VAL A 300 -9.74 -4.48 -4.75
CA VAL A 300 -10.14 -3.74 -3.54
C VAL A 300 -10.32 -2.29 -3.93
N GLN A 301 -11.49 -1.73 -3.63
CA GLN A 301 -11.79 -0.33 -3.87
C GLN A 301 -12.24 0.34 -2.57
N ILE A 302 -11.71 1.52 -2.30
CA ILE A 302 -12.12 2.35 -1.16
C ILE A 302 -12.33 3.76 -1.68
N GLY A 303 -13.42 4.41 -1.32
CA GLY A 303 -13.71 5.75 -1.82
C GLY A 303 -14.78 6.47 -1.03
N GLY A 304 -15.06 7.69 -1.47
CA GLY A 304 -16.10 8.52 -0.90
C GLY A 304 -16.83 9.31 -1.99
N ASP A 305 -18.15 9.43 -1.82
CA ASP A 305 -19.09 10.14 -2.67
C ASP A 305 -19.73 11.28 -1.87
N TYR A 306 -19.80 12.46 -2.45
CA TYR A 306 -20.57 13.58 -1.92
C TYR A 306 -21.95 13.60 -2.60
N TYR A 307 -23.00 13.58 -1.80
CA TYR A 307 -24.40 13.59 -2.23
C TYR A 307 -24.92 15.03 -2.16
N GLY A 308 -25.08 15.67 -3.31
CA GLY A 308 -25.27 17.12 -3.43
C GLY A 308 -26.58 17.64 -2.88
N ASN A 309 -27.70 16.98 -3.17
CA ASN A 309 -29.03 17.45 -2.75
C ASN A 309 -29.23 17.33 -1.24
N ASP A 310 -28.63 16.30 -0.64
CA ASP A 310 -28.78 16.00 0.79
C ASP A 310 -27.61 16.54 1.63
N GLY A 311 -26.52 16.98 0.99
CA GLY A 311 -25.37 17.60 1.66
C GLY A 311 -24.59 16.66 2.59
N PHE A 312 -24.37 15.40 2.21
CA PHE A 312 -23.60 14.45 3.03
C PHE A 312 -22.53 13.69 2.25
N TYR A 313 -21.59 13.09 2.99
CA TYR A 313 -20.55 12.23 2.46
C TYR A 313 -20.87 10.78 2.76
N ARG A 314 -20.66 9.93 1.75
CA ARG A 314 -20.87 8.49 1.76
C ARG A 314 -19.54 7.81 1.42
N SER A 315 -19.01 7.03 2.34
CA SER A 315 -17.79 6.24 2.19
C SER A 315 -18.13 4.77 1.88
N TYR A 316 -17.29 4.11 1.11
CA TYR A 316 -17.49 2.70 0.81
C TYR A 316 -16.17 1.95 0.70
N ALA A 317 -16.25 0.65 0.97
CA ALA A 317 -15.20 -0.32 0.77
C ALA A 317 -15.77 -1.52 0.01
N ASP A 318 -15.24 -1.77 -1.19
CA ASP A 318 -15.63 -2.88 -2.05
C ASP A 318 -14.48 -3.89 -2.14
N LEU A 319 -14.84 -5.16 -2.03
CA LEU A 319 -13.99 -6.31 -2.25
C LEU A 319 -14.61 -7.16 -3.36
N THR A 320 -13.93 -7.26 -4.49
CA THR A 320 -14.37 -8.06 -5.63
C THR A 320 -13.37 -9.16 -5.93
N TYR A 321 -13.79 -10.40 -5.75
CA TYR A 321 -13.02 -11.58 -6.13
C TYR A 321 -13.43 -12.07 -7.52
N ILE A 322 -12.46 -12.13 -8.43
CA ILE A 322 -12.63 -12.49 -9.83
C ILE A 322 -11.81 -13.76 -10.09
N PRO A 323 -12.36 -14.96 -9.79
CA PRO A 323 -11.61 -16.21 -9.99
C PRO A 323 -11.38 -16.52 -11.47
N LYS A 324 -12.17 -15.92 -12.37
CA LYS A 324 -11.96 -15.95 -13.81
C LYS A 324 -12.62 -14.73 -14.45
N PRO A 325 -12.19 -14.28 -15.65
CA PRO A 325 -12.69 -13.04 -16.26
C PRO A 325 -14.21 -12.91 -16.43
N THR A 326 -14.93 -14.03 -16.36
CA THR A 326 -16.39 -14.11 -16.53
C THR A 326 -17.19 -14.23 -15.23
N LYS A 327 -16.55 -14.38 -14.06
CA LYS A 327 -17.24 -14.56 -12.76
C LYS A 327 -16.75 -13.56 -11.72
N TYR A 328 -17.69 -12.95 -11.01
CA TYR A 328 -17.46 -11.90 -10.03
C TYR A 328 -18.19 -12.26 -8.73
N TYR A 329 -17.48 -12.13 -7.61
CA TYR A 329 -18.03 -12.24 -6.26
C TYR A 329 -17.74 -10.91 -5.58
N MET A 330 -18.77 -10.18 -5.18
CA MET A 330 -18.63 -8.78 -4.74
C MET A 330 -19.19 -8.65 -3.32
N LEU A 331 -18.38 -8.11 -2.43
CA LEU A 331 -18.75 -7.73 -1.07
C LEU A 331 -18.50 -6.23 -0.91
N SER A 332 -19.48 -5.51 -0.41
CA SER A 332 -19.35 -4.07 -0.19
C SER A 332 -19.88 -3.69 1.18
N VAL A 333 -19.19 -2.75 1.83
CA VAL A 333 -19.69 -2.06 3.01
C VAL A 333 -19.75 -0.58 2.69
N VAL A 334 -20.84 0.07 3.05
CA VAL A 334 -21.05 1.48 2.76
C VAL A 334 -21.69 2.16 3.96
N ASP A 335 -21.16 3.31 4.38
CA ASP A 335 -21.85 4.19 5.32
C ASP A 335 -22.76 5.16 4.56
N THR A 336 -23.94 5.40 5.08
CA THR A 336 -24.88 6.35 4.48
C THR A 336 -25.75 6.95 5.56
N ARG A 337 -26.30 8.13 5.29
CA ARG A 337 -27.31 8.72 6.16
C ARG A 337 -28.51 7.79 6.27
N ASP A 338 -29.08 7.69 7.47
CA ASP A 338 -30.19 6.80 7.75
C ASP A 338 -31.55 7.43 7.39
N TYR A 339 -32.10 7.00 6.25
CA TYR A 339 -33.42 7.41 5.79
C TYR A 339 -34.52 6.37 6.03
N SER A 340 -34.31 5.41 6.93
CA SER A 340 -35.29 4.33 7.21
C SER A 340 -36.57 4.78 7.93
N SER A 341 -36.70 6.05 8.32
CA SER A 341 -37.92 6.60 8.93
C SER A 341 -37.97 8.13 8.86
N TRP A 342 -39.17 8.71 8.84
CA TRP A 342 -39.37 10.17 8.76
C TRP A 342 -38.77 10.95 9.93
N ASP A 343 -38.70 10.33 11.11
CA ASP A 343 -38.07 10.94 12.29
C ASP A 343 -36.55 11.08 12.11
N LYS A 344 -35.91 10.08 11.50
CA LYS A 344 -34.47 10.11 11.18
C LYS A 344 -34.13 11.04 10.03
N VAL A 345 -35.02 11.15 9.04
CA VAL A 345 -34.92 12.15 7.96
C VAL A 345 -34.90 13.58 8.54
N ARG A 346 -35.68 13.86 9.59
CA ARG A 346 -35.80 15.19 10.21
C ARG A 346 -34.71 15.53 11.23
N GLN A 347 -34.09 14.52 11.86
CA GLN A 347 -33.09 14.73 12.92
C GLN A 347 -31.66 14.89 12.42
N ASP A 348 -31.39 14.65 11.13
CA ASP A 348 -30.06 14.78 10.53
C ASP A 348 -28.97 14.00 11.32
N ASP A 349 -29.32 12.84 11.90
CA ASP A 349 -28.48 12.08 12.84
C ASP A 349 -28.19 10.61 12.40
N LYS A 350 -26.93 10.22 12.69
CA LYS A 350 -26.20 8.94 12.56
C LYS A 350 -26.16 8.22 11.21
N ASP A 351 -24.95 8.11 10.67
CA ASP A 351 -24.59 7.22 9.57
C ASP A 351 -24.89 5.75 9.94
N LYS A 352 -25.60 5.04 9.05
CA LYS A 352 -25.80 3.59 9.11
C LYS A 352 -24.85 2.88 8.16
N PHE A 353 -24.42 1.68 8.53
CA PHE A 353 -23.67 0.81 7.64
C PHE A 353 -24.61 -0.15 6.91
N LEU A 354 -24.47 -0.22 5.60
CA LEU A 354 -25.18 -1.17 4.75
C LEU A 354 -24.16 -2.13 4.12
N ILE A 355 -24.56 -3.39 3.96
CA ILE A 355 -23.72 -4.44 3.41
C ILE A 355 -24.34 -4.93 2.10
N SER A 356 -23.49 -5.20 1.11
CA SER A 356 -23.90 -5.83 -0.14
C SER A 356 -23.11 -7.11 -0.35
N ALA A 357 -23.77 -8.14 -0.88
CA ALA A 357 -23.18 -9.40 -1.28
C ALA A 357 -23.81 -9.83 -2.61
N GLN A 358 -23.03 -9.78 -3.69
CA GLN A 358 -23.53 -9.98 -5.04
C GLN A 358 -22.71 -11.01 -5.81
N LEU A 359 -23.40 -11.72 -6.70
CA LEU A 359 -22.82 -12.63 -7.67
C LEU A 359 -22.99 -12.04 -9.07
N GLY A 360 -21.92 -12.05 -9.86
CA GLY A 360 -21.91 -11.46 -11.19
C GLY A 360 -21.35 -12.39 -12.26
N LYS A 361 -21.93 -12.33 -13.46
CA LYS A 361 -21.43 -13.02 -14.65
C LYS A 361 -21.26 -12.05 -15.82
N ARG A 362 -20.03 -12.02 -16.36
CA ARG A 362 -19.64 -11.13 -17.46
C ARG A 362 -19.75 -11.81 -18.82
N TYR A 363 -20.39 -11.12 -19.76
CA TYR A 363 -20.57 -11.47 -21.17
C TYR A 363 -20.00 -10.33 -22.04
N GLY A 364 -18.74 -10.48 -22.46
CA GLY A 364 -18.02 -9.42 -23.17
C GLY A 364 -17.89 -8.16 -22.32
N ASN A 365 -18.45 -7.05 -22.80
CA ASN A 365 -18.42 -5.75 -22.09
C ASN A 365 -19.54 -5.59 -21.06
N TRP A 366 -20.46 -6.56 -20.95
CA TRP A 366 -21.59 -6.49 -20.03
C TRP A 366 -21.38 -7.42 -18.83
N LEU A 367 -21.70 -6.96 -17.63
CA LEU A 367 -21.74 -7.77 -16.41
C LEU A 367 -23.13 -7.67 -15.82
N VAL A 368 -23.80 -8.81 -15.74
CA VAL A 368 -25.07 -8.94 -15.04
C VAL A 368 -24.77 -9.45 -13.64
N ARG A 369 -25.30 -8.78 -12.62
CA ARG A 369 -25.12 -9.15 -11.22
C ARG A 369 -26.43 -9.11 -10.44
N GLY A 370 -26.49 -9.87 -9.36
CA GLY A 370 -27.63 -9.88 -8.46
C GLY A 370 -27.27 -10.47 -7.11
N GLY A 371 -28.10 -10.17 -6.10
CA GLY A 371 -27.90 -10.61 -4.73
C GLY A 371 -28.45 -9.59 -3.75
N ILE A 372 -27.72 -9.39 -2.65
CA ILE A 372 -28.02 -8.37 -1.66
C ILE A 372 -27.28 -7.09 -2.04
N ILE A 373 -28.01 -6.00 -2.22
CA ILE A 373 -27.50 -4.65 -2.43
C ILE A 373 -28.01 -3.81 -1.28
N GLU A 374 -27.10 -3.33 -0.44
CA GLU A 374 -27.39 -2.42 0.66
C GLU A 374 -28.47 -2.99 1.62
N ASN A 375 -28.24 -4.21 2.12
CA ASN A 375 -29.16 -4.99 2.96
C ASN A 375 -30.50 -5.38 2.32
N THR A 376 -30.75 -5.04 1.06
CA THR A 376 -31.98 -5.36 0.33
C THR A 376 -31.70 -6.26 -0.88
N GLY A 377 -32.71 -6.93 -1.42
CA GLY A 377 -32.56 -7.68 -2.67
C GLY A 377 -32.40 -6.74 -3.86
N GLY A 378 -31.52 -7.07 -4.80
CA GLY A 378 -31.28 -6.23 -5.97
C GLY A 378 -30.59 -6.91 -7.16
N VAL A 379 -30.64 -6.23 -8.29
CA VAL A 379 -29.98 -6.60 -9.54
C VAL A 379 -29.19 -5.42 -10.08
N GLY A 380 -28.09 -5.70 -10.77
CA GLY A 380 -27.23 -4.70 -11.36
C GLY A 380 -26.77 -5.08 -12.76
N LEU A 381 -26.58 -4.08 -13.60
CA LEU A 381 -26.01 -4.20 -14.94
C LEU A 381 -24.85 -3.24 -15.08
N ASP A 382 -23.66 -3.77 -15.34
CA ASP A 382 -22.48 -2.96 -15.61
C ASP A 382 -22.04 -3.08 -17.08
N TYR A 383 -21.65 -1.96 -17.68
CA TYR A 383 -21.02 -1.87 -19.00
C TYR A 383 -19.60 -1.36 -18.86
N PHE A 384 -18.64 -2.10 -19.43
CA PHE A 384 -17.23 -1.76 -19.43
C PHE A 384 -16.81 -1.23 -20.81
N ALA A 385 -16.15 -0.06 -20.81
CA ALA A 385 -15.63 0.60 -21.99
C ALA A 385 -14.19 1.08 -21.74
N LEU A 386 -13.51 1.53 -22.81
CA LEU A 386 -12.15 2.07 -22.76
C LEU A 386 -11.15 1.10 -22.08
N LYS A 387 -11.17 -0.18 -22.49
CA LYS A 387 -10.35 -1.25 -21.90
C LYS A 387 -10.55 -1.37 -20.38
N ASP A 388 -11.80 -1.36 -19.94
CA ASP A 388 -12.25 -1.46 -18.54
C ASP A 388 -11.93 -0.26 -17.64
N ASN A 389 -11.37 0.83 -18.20
CA ASN A 389 -11.15 2.07 -17.45
C ASN A 389 -12.46 2.83 -17.18
N LEU A 390 -13.44 2.72 -18.07
CA LEU A 390 -14.79 3.27 -17.86
C LEU A 390 -15.74 2.14 -17.50
N LYS A 391 -16.44 2.28 -16.37
CA LYS A 391 -17.54 1.41 -15.96
C LYS A 391 -18.81 2.24 -15.79
N LEU A 392 -19.85 1.90 -16.51
CA LEU A 392 -21.20 2.41 -16.30
C LEU A 392 -22.00 1.33 -15.57
N SER A 393 -22.73 1.69 -14.52
CA SER A 393 -23.45 0.76 -13.66
C SER A 393 -24.88 1.24 -13.46
N GLY A 394 -25.85 0.34 -13.62
CA GLY A 394 -27.22 0.56 -13.19
C GLY A 394 -27.58 -0.47 -12.12
N ASP A 395 -27.99 0.00 -10.95
CA ASP A 395 -28.47 -0.82 -9.83
C ASP A 395 -29.96 -0.60 -9.64
N LEU A 396 -30.73 -1.69 -9.51
CA LEU A 396 -32.13 -1.66 -9.10
C LEU A 396 -32.28 -2.55 -7.86
N PHE A 397 -32.63 -1.94 -6.72
CA PHE A 397 -32.71 -2.60 -5.42
C PHE A 397 -33.73 -1.89 -4.54
N ASP A 398 -33.89 -2.32 -3.28
CA ASP A 398 -34.84 -1.75 -2.33
C ASP A 398 -36.23 -1.50 -2.93
N PHE A 399 -36.87 -2.58 -3.39
CA PHE A 399 -38.16 -2.53 -4.08
C PHE A 399 -39.32 -2.06 -3.19
N ASN A 400 -39.10 -2.00 -1.87
CA ASN A 400 -40.10 -1.67 -0.86
C ASN A 400 -39.83 -0.33 -0.16
N GLY A 401 -38.74 0.37 -0.48
CA GLY A 401 -38.37 1.63 0.18
C GLY A 401 -37.93 1.48 1.64
N ASP A 402 -37.40 0.31 2.02
CA ASP A 402 -36.97 0.00 3.40
C ASP A 402 -35.76 0.85 3.81
N ASN A 403 -34.91 1.25 2.85
CA ASN A 403 -33.72 2.03 3.14
C ASN A 403 -33.94 3.54 3.12
N ASP A 404 -34.94 4.02 2.37
CA ASP A 404 -35.28 5.43 2.22
C ASP A 404 -36.80 5.64 2.09
N VAL A 405 -37.43 6.03 3.20
CA VAL A 405 -38.89 6.20 3.28
C VAL A 405 -39.44 7.41 2.52
N ARG A 406 -38.56 8.21 1.89
CA ARG A 406 -38.95 9.34 1.04
C ARG A 406 -39.50 8.87 -0.32
N GLY A 407 -39.56 7.57 -0.57
CA GLY A 407 -40.20 7.00 -1.76
C GLY A 407 -40.63 5.54 -1.55
N ASP A 408 -41.62 5.11 -2.35
CA ASP A 408 -42.21 3.77 -2.31
C ASP A 408 -41.88 2.94 -3.56
N LYS A 409 -41.13 3.50 -4.52
CA LYS A 409 -40.69 2.81 -5.73
C LYS A 409 -39.30 2.23 -5.52
N ALA A 410 -38.96 1.25 -6.35
CA ALA A 410 -37.64 0.66 -6.38
C ALA A 410 -36.51 1.71 -6.51
N HIS A 411 -35.43 1.50 -5.76
CA HIS A 411 -34.24 2.35 -5.80
C HIS A 411 -33.46 2.07 -7.09
N LEU A 412 -33.51 3.00 -8.04
CA LEU A 412 -32.68 2.98 -9.24
C LEU A 412 -31.48 3.92 -9.07
N ARG A 413 -30.27 3.38 -9.12
CA ARG A 413 -29.02 4.15 -9.12
C ARG A 413 -28.29 3.96 -10.44
N LEU A 414 -27.88 5.06 -11.08
CA LEU A 414 -26.98 5.05 -12.23
C LEU A 414 -25.64 5.67 -11.84
N THR A 415 -24.55 4.95 -12.08
CA THR A 415 -23.18 5.37 -11.74
C THR A 415 -22.26 5.27 -12.95
N GLY A 416 -21.50 6.32 -13.24
CA GLY A 416 -20.31 6.26 -14.08
C GLY A 416 -19.05 6.30 -13.22
N ARG A 417 -18.09 5.41 -13.50
CA ARG A 417 -16.76 5.40 -12.86
C ARG A 417 -15.67 5.39 -13.92
N TYR A 418 -14.76 6.34 -13.85
CA TYR A 418 -13.59 6.44 -14.73
C TYR A 418 -12.30 6.29 -13.92
N LEU A 419 -11.56 5.21 -14.20
CA LEU A 419 -10.22 4.96 -13.66
C LEU A 419 -9.21 5.80 -14.43
N PHE A 420 -8.61 6.77 -13.74
CA PHE A 420 -7.57 7.65 -14.26
C PHE A 420 -6.28 7.40 -13.47
N LEU A 421 -5.14 7.30 -14.13
CA LEU A 421 -3.92 6.75 -13.51
C LEU A 421 -4.14 5.29 -13.07
N LYS A 422 -3.12 4.61 -12.54
CA LYS A 422 -3.19 3.16 -12.28
C LYS A 422 -4.11 2.76 -11.13
N HIS A 423 -4.35 3.65 -10.17
CA HIS A 423 -5.04 3.31 -8.92
C HIS A 423 -6.11 4.32 -8.50
N LEU A 424 -6.32 5.42 -9.23
CA LEU A 424 -7.29 6.46 -8.83
C LEU A 424 -8.49 6.42 -9.77
N TYR A 425 -9.68 6.66 -9.24
CA TYR A 425 -10.85 6.81 -10.09
C TYR A 425 -11.74 7.94 -9.60
N LEU A 426 -12.43 8.55 -10.54
CA LEU A 426 -13.57 9.41 -10.28
C LEU A 426 -14.84 8.59 -10.51
N ARG A 427 -15.87 8.86 -9.72
CA ARG A 427 -17.21 8.34 -9.98
C ARG A 427 -18.24 9.45 -9.80
N GLY A 428 -19.36 9.30 -10.47
CA GLY A 428 -20.49 10.20 -10.30
C GLY A 428 -21.73 9.60 -10.91
N GLY A 429 -22.88 10.13 -10.55
CA GLY A 429 -24.14 9.53 -10.96
C GLY A 429 -25.35 10.17 -10.33
N ILE A 430 -26.47 9.48 -10.51
CA ILE A 430 -27.76 9.84 -9.95
C ILE A 430 -28.25 8.67 -9.13
N ASP A 431 -28.56 8.93 -7.88
CA ASP A 431 -29.09 8.00 -6.91
C ASP A 431 -30.60 8.18 -6.75
N ASN A 432 -31.28 7.07 -6.44
CA ASN A 432 -32.71 6.96 -6.23
C ASN A 432 -33.58 7.69 -7.27
N ILE A 433 -33.30 7.46 -8.55
CA ILE A 433 -33.87 8.21 -9.69
C ILE A 433 -35.41 8.15 -9.73
N LEU A 434 -35.99 7.00 -9.36
CA LEU A 434 -37.44 6.76 -9.47
C LEU A 434 -38.26 7.50 -8.41
N ASN A 435 -37.62 7.94 -7.31
CA ASN A 435 -38.26 8.62 -6.18
C ASN A 435 -37.82 10.09 -6.14
N SER A 436 -38.71 11.01 -6.52
CA SER A 436 -38.36 12.44 -6.66
C SER A 436 -37.79 13.06 -5.40
N ASP A 437 -38.32 12.69 -4.24
CA ASP A 437 -38.02 13.32 -2.95
C ASP A 437 -36.75 12.73 -2.31
N ALA A 438 -36.28 11.60 -2.83
CA ALA A 438 -35.02 10.93 -2.46
C ALA A 438 -33.92 11.09 -3.51
N ARG A 439 -34.26 11.63 -4.70
CA ARG A 439 -33.34 11.71 -5.84
C ARG A 439 -32.15 12.58 -5.50
N ASN A 440 -30.96 12.07 -5.75
CA ASN A 440 -29.73 12.77 -5.43
C ASN A 440 -28.67 12.64 -6.52
N PHE A 441 -27.90 13.70 -6.73
CA PHE A 441 -26.71 13.63 -7.57
C PHE A 441 -25.50 13.41 -6.69
N PHE A 442 -24.59 12.53 -7.10
CA PHE A 442 -23.36 12.32 -6.36
C PHE A 442 -22.14 12.41 -7.26
N ILE A 443 -21.05 12.86 -6.67
CA ILE A 443 -19.71 12.86 -7.25
C ILE A 443 -18.71 12.43 -6.19
N GLY A 444 -17.75 11.61 -6.59
CA GLY A 444 -16.81 11.02 -5.66
C GLY A 444 -15.53 10.57 -6.32
N ALA A 445 -14.62 10.12 -5.47
CA ALA A 445 -13.33 9.61 -5.88
C ALA A 445 -12.90 8.48 -4.96
N GLY A 446 -12.03 7.62 -5.47
CA GLY A 446 -11.50 6.55 -4.66
C GLY A 446 -10.23 5.95 -5.25
N ILE A 447 -9.74 4.95 -4.52
CA ILE A 447 -8.53 4.20 -4.84
C ILE A 447 -8.90 2.75 -5.16
N LYS A 448 -8.22 2.16 -6.13
CA LYS A 448 -8.39 0.78 -6.59
C LYS A 448 -7.05 0.04 -6.57
N PHE A 449 -7.02 -1.13 -5.93
CA PHE A 449 -5.87 -2.02 -5.88
C PHE A 449 -6.23 -3.38 -6.47
N GLN A 450 -5.36 -3.95 -7.31
CA GLN A 450 -5.51 -5.31 -7.83
C GLN A 450 -4.35 -6.20 -7.34
N ASP A 451 -4.57 -7.50 -7.26
CA ASP A 451 -3.69 -8.49 -6.59
C ASP A 451 -2.21 -8.52 -7.04
N ASN A 452 -1.90 -8.05 -8.26
CA ASN A 452 -0.49 -7.86 -8.68
C ASN A 452 0.24 -6.76 -7.88
N ASP A 453 -0.50 -5.83 -7.27
CA ASP A 453 0.00 -4.76 -6.40
C ASP A 453 -0.05 -5.14 -4.91
N LEU A 454 -0.87 -6.12 -4.52
CA LEU A 454 -0.97 -6.60 -3.13
C LEU A 454 0.23 -7.48 -2.74
N LYS A 455 0.84 -8.19 -3.70
CA LYS A 455 2.07 -8.97 -3.47
C LYS A 455 3.26 -8.10 -3.04
N SER A 456 3.37 -6.87 -3.57
CA SER A 456 4.44 -5.94 -3.15
C SER A 456 4.17 -5.33 -1.77
N ILE A 457 2.90 -5.11 -1.41
CA ILE A 457 2.49 -4.60 -0.09
C ILE A 457 2.63 -5.69 0.99
N ALA A 458 2.25 -6.94 0.71
CA ALA A 458 2.38 -8.07 1.64
C ALA A 458 3.85 -8.43 1.91
N VAL A 459 4.72 -8.35 0.88
CA VAL A 459 6.18 -8.55 1.04
C VAL A 459 6.82 -7.36 1.77
N GLY A 460 6.33 -6.13 1.58
CA GLY A 460 6.75 -4.96 2.35
C GLY A 460 6.31 -5.00 3.83
N GLY A 461 5.15 -5.59 4.13
CA GLY A 461 4.66 -5.78 5.50
C GLY A 461 5.38 -6.90 6.26
N ALA A 462 5.57 -8.06 5.63
CA ALA A 462 6.23 -9.21 6.23
C ALA A 462 7.73 -8.98 6.51
N SER A 463 8.40 -8.12 5.75
CA SER A 463 9.79 -7.74 5.99
C SER A 463 9.99 -6.79 7.18
N SER A 464 8.91 -6.19 7.72
CA SER A 464 8.95 -5.41 8.96
C SER A 464 8.71 -6.23 10.23
N PHE A 465 8.20 -7.46 10.10
CA PHE A 465 8.03 -8.40 11.22
C PHE A 465 9.22 -9.36 11.38
N LEU A 466 10.18 -9.34 10.45
CA LEU A 466 11.40 -10.17 10.48
C LEU A 466 12.70 -9.36 10.53
N LYS A 467 12.69 -8.19 11.16
CA LYS A 467 13.92 -7.50 11.57
C LYS A 467 13.91 -7.06 13.01
#